data_AF-A0A376VCE8-F1
#
_entry.id   AF-A0A376VCE8-F1
#
_cell.length_a   1.000
_cell.length_b   1.000
_cell.length_c   1.000
_cell.angle_alpha   90.00
_cell.angle_beta   90.00
_cell.angle_gamma   90.00
#
_symmetry.space_group_name_H-M   'P 1'
#
loop_
_entity.id
_entity.type
_entity.pdbx_description
1 polymer ?
#
loop_
_entity_poly.entity_id
_entity_poly.type
_entity_poly.pdbx_seq_one_letter_code
_entity_poly.pdbx_strand_id
1 'polypeptide(L)' 'MKKIGVAGLQREQIKKTIEATAPGCFEVFIHNDMEAAMKVKSGQLDYYIGACNTGAGRGIVDCHRGDWL' A
#
# COMPACT_ATOMS: atom_id res chain seq x y z
N MET A 1 15.04 4.37 -0.72
CA MET A 1 13.98 3.40 -0.37
C MET A 1 12.67 3.83 -0.97
N LYS A 2 11.86 2.88 -1.43
CA LYS A 2 10.51 3.15 -1.93
C LYS A 2 9.50 3.13 -0.78
N LYS A 3 8.51 4.02 -0.80
CA LYS A 3 7.52 4.16 0.27
C LYS A 3 6.21 3.48 -0.13
N ILE A 4 5.75 2.53 0.69
CA ILE A 4 4.53 1.77 0.45
C ILE A 4 3.53 2.08 1.55
N GLY A 5 2.31 2.46 1.16
CA GLY A 5 1.16 2.50 2.05
C GLY A 5 0.47 1.13 2.13
N VAL A 6 -0.10 0.80 3.28
CA VAL A 6 -0.95 -0.37 3.46
C VAL A 6 -2.25 0.07 4.10
N ALA A 7 -3.37 -0.31 3.49
CA ALA A 7 -4.71 0.07 3.89
C ALA A 7 -5.66 -1.13 3.92
N GLY A 8 -6.85 -0.93 4.50
CA GLY A 8 -7.86 -1.96 4.63
C GLY A 8 -7.62 -2.97 5.76
N LEU A 9 -8.16 -4.17 5.59
CA LEU A 9 -8.15 -5.25 6.58
C LEU A 9 -6.79 -5.96 6.65
N GLN A 10 -6.41 -6.42 7.84
CA GLN A 10 -5.15 -7.15 8.08
C GLN A 10 -3.88 -6.37 7.64
N ARG A 11 -3.95 -5.04 7.58
CA ARG A 11 -2.83 -4.14 7.22
C ARG A 11 -1.57 -4.36 8.07
N GLU A 12 -1.70 -4.67 9.36
CA GLU A 12 -0.57 -5.00 10.23
C GLU A 12 0.12 -6.30 9.80
N GLN A 13 -0.63 -7.29 9.32
CA GLN A 13 -0.07 -8.56 8.85
C GLN A 13 0.61 -8.38 7.49
N ILE A 14 0.01 -7.61 6.58
CA ILE A 14 0.61 -7.25 5.30
C ILE A 14 1.93 -6.51 5.51
N LYS A 15 1.97 -5.54 6.43
CA LYS A 15 3.20 -4.83 6.80
C LYS A 15 4.31 -5.78 7.22
N LYS A 16 4.01 -6.69 8.16
CA LYS A 16 4.98 -7.70 8.63
C LYS A 16 5.47 -8.58 7.50
N THR A 17 4.58 -9.02 6.61
CA THR A 17 4.96 -9.84 5.45
C THR A 17 5.89 -9.08 4.51
N ILE A 18 5.63 -7.81 4.24
CA ILE A 18 6.50 -6.97 3.38
C ILE A 18 7.87 -6.79 4.03
N GLU A 19 7.90 -6.44 5.32
CA GLU A 19 9.15 -6.27 6.07
C GLU A 19 9.97 -7.56 6.13
N ALA A 20 9.32 -8.72 6.25
CA ALA A 20 9.97 -10.03 6.26
C ALA A 20 10.46 -10.47 4.87
N THR A 21 9.72 -10.14 3.81
CA THR A 21 10.04 -10.57 2.43
C THR A 21 11.10 -9.69 1.79
N ALA A 22 11.09 -8.38 2.09
CA ALA A 22 11.96 -7.39 1.48
C ALA A 22 12.53 -6.40 2.51
N PRO A 23 13.33 -6.90 3.48
CA PRO A 23 13.90 -6.06 4.52
C PRO A 23 14.83 -5.00 3.92
N GLY A 24 14.61 -3.73 4.30
CA GLY A 24 15.44 -2.60 3.87
C GLY A 24 15.18 -2.08 2.45
N CYS A 25 14.28 -2.71 1.67
CA CYS A 25 13.91 -2.23 0.34
C CYS A 25 12.78 -1.18 0.39
N PHE A 26 11.83 -1.38 1.30
CA PHE A 26 10.60 -0.58 1.39
C PHE A 26 10.40 0.00 2.78
N GLU A 27 9.85 1.21 2.82
CA GLU A 27 9.36 1.85 4.04
C GLU A 27 7.83 1.75 4.06
N VAL A 28 7.29 0.99 5.01
CA VAL A 28 5.89 0.59 5.02
C VAL A 28 5.08 1.40 6.04
N PHE A 29 4.06 2.10 5.56
CA PHE A 29 3.18 2.93 6.36
C PHE A 29 1.76 2.38 6.37
N ILE A 30 1.13 2.40 7.53
CA ILE A 30 -0.27 1.99 7.67
C ILE A 30 -1.15 3.24 7.58
N HIS A 31 -2.10 3.22 6.65
CA HIS A 31 -3.07 4.29 6.40
C HIS A 31 -4.48 3.72 6.21
N ASN A 32 -5.49 4.58 6.25
CA ASN A 32 -6.79 4.23 5.70
C ASN A 32 -6.77 4.40 4.17
N ASP A 33 -7.72 3.80 3.46
CA ASP A 33 -7.74 3.78 1.98
C ASP A 33 -7.73 5.19 1.37
N MET A 34 -8.47 6.11 1.99
CA MET A 34 -8.59 7.50 1.53
C MET A 34 -7.28 8.28 1.69
N GLU A 35 -6.62 8.14 2.84
CA GLU A 35 -5.31 8.74 3.11
C GLU A 35 -4.22 8.14 2.21
N ALA A 36 -4.23 6.82 2.03
CA ALA A 36 -3.26 6.14 1.18
C ALA A 36 -3.35 6.61 -0.27
N ALA A 37 -4.57 6.68 -0.82
CA ALA A 37 -4.82 7.21 -2.16
C ALA A 37 -4.38 8.68 -2.30
N MET A 38 -4.70 9.53 -1.31
CA MET A 38 -4.29 10.94 -1.30
C MET A 38 -2.77 11.11 -1.23
N LYS A 39 -2.09 10.26 -0.46
CA LYS A 39 -0.63 10.30 -0.32
C LYS A 39 0.09 9.80 -1.57
N VAL A 40 -0.44 8.79 -2.23
CA VAL A 40 0.08 8.38 -3.56
C VAL A 40 -0.13 9.50 -4.57
N LYS A 41 -1.32 10.10 -4.60
CA LYS A 41 -1.62 11.23 -5.51
C LYS A 41 -0.72 12.45 -5.28
N SER A 42 -0.36 12.74 -4.03
CA SER A 42 0.55 13.85 -3.68
C SER A 42 2.04 13.50 -3.79
N GLY A 43 2.38 12.29 -4.24
CA GLY A 43 3.77 11.84 -4.37
C GLY A 43 4.47 11.55 -3.04
N GLN A 44 3.72 11.48 -1.93
CA GLN A 44 4.27 11.14 -0.60
C GLN A 44 4.49 9.63 -0.44
N LEU A 45 3.75 8.82 -1.18
CA LEU A 45 3.90 7.37 -1.29
C LEU A 45 4.12 6.99 -2.76
N ASP A 46 4.96 6.00 -3.00
CA ASP A 46 5.16 5.47 -4.35
C ASP A 46 4.01 4.53 -4.76
N TYR A 47 3.48 3.75 -3.81
CA TYR A 47 2.42 2.77 -4.02
C TYR A 47 1.61 2.58 -2.72
N TYR A 48 0.39 2.06 -2.81
CA TYR A 48 -0.29 1.51 -1.63
C TYR A 48 -0.98 0.18 -1.92
N ILE A 49 -1.15 -0.64 -0.89
CA ILE A 49 -1.78 -1.96 -0.96
C ILE A 49 -3.03 -1.93 -0.08
N GLY A 50 -4.20 -2.05 -0.69
CA GLY A 50 -5.48 -2.18 0.01
C GLY A 50 -5.93 -3.65 0.10
N ALA A 51 -6.50 -4.05 1.24
CA ALA A 51 -7.09 -5.38 1.41
C ALA A 51 -8.53 -5.31 1.95
N CYS A 52 -9.46 -6.07 1.34
CA CYS A 52 -10.87 -6.13 1.72
C CYS A 52 -11.30 -7.57 2.05
N ASN A 53 -12.43 -7.71 2.77
CA ASN A 53 -12.80 -8.90 3.57
C ASN A 53 -13.02 -10.17 2.74
N THR A 54 -13.17 -10.05 1.43
CA THR A 54 -13.52 -11.16 0.54
C THR A 54 -12.31 -11.89 -0.03
N GLY A 55 -11.07 -11.42 0.17
CA GLY A 55 -9.88 -12.03 -0.46
C GLY A 55 -9.99 -12.19 -2.00
N ALA A 56 -11.01 -11.58 -2.61
CA ALA A 56 -11.33 -11.63 -4.01
C ALA A 56 -10.65 -10.44 -4.65
N GLY A 57 -9.52 -10.69 -5.31
CA GLY A 57 -8.80 -9.72 -6.12
C GLY A 57 -9.64 -9.19 -7.28
N ARG A 58 -10.57 -8.27 -6.98
CA ARG A 58 -11.20 -7.30 -7.90
C ARG A 58 -11.48 -5.99 -7.16
N GLY A 59 -10.49 -5.55 -6.42
CA GLY A 59 -10.49 -4.27 -5.74
C GLY A 59 -9.06 -3.79 -5.65
N ILE A 60 -8.40 -3.75 -6.81
CA ILE A 60 -7.24 -2.89 -6.98
C ILE A 60 -6.06 -3.30 -6.07
N VAL A 61 -5.22 -4.22 -6.59
CA VAL A 61 -3.80 -3.89 -6.58
C VAL A 61 -3.62 -2.71 -7.54
N ASP A 62 -4.17 -1.54 -7.18
CA ASP A 62 -3.66 -0.30 -7.74
C ASP A 62 -2.30 -0.17 -7.10
N CYS A 63 -1.36 -0.83 -7.75
CA CYS A 63 -0.10 -0.20 -8.04
C CYS A 63 -0.44 1.06 -8.86
N HIS A 64 -1.06 2.06 -8.23
CA HIS A 64 -1.01 3.44 -8.65
C HIS A 64 0.45 3.82 -8.47
N ARG A 65 1.28 3.33 -9.38
CA ARG A 65 2.51 4.01 -9.76
C ARG A 65 2.04 5.42 -10.07
N GLY A 66 2.66 6.44 -9.49
CA GLY A 66 2.28 7.85 -9.65
C GLY A 66 2.31 8.39 -11.09
N ASP A 67 2.17 7.54 -12.10
CA ASP A 67 1.92 7.82 -13.50
C ASP A 67 0.42 8.05 -13.71
N TRP A 68 -0.13 9.10 -13.10
CA TRP A 68 -1.41 9.68 -13.54
C TRP A 68 -1.11 10.64 -14.69
N LEU A 69 -0.76 10.09 -15.85
CA LEU A 69 -0.77 10.81 -17.15
C LEU A 69 -2.14 10.64 -17.82
#